data_AF-A0A947HNV6-F1
#
_entry.id   AF-A0A947HNV6-F1
#
_cell.length_a   1.000
_cell.length_b   1.000
_cell.length_c   1.000
_cell.angle_alpha   90.00
_cell.angle_beta   90.00
_cell.angle_gamma   90.00
#
_symmetry.space_group_name_H-M   'P 1'
#
loop_
_entity.id
_entity.type
_entity.pdbx_description
1 polymer ?
#
loop_
_entity_poly.entity_id
_entity_poly.type
_entity_poly.pdbx_seq_one_letter_code
_entity_poly.pdbx_strand_id
1 'polypeptide(L)'
;MPTFECGSIVRVPFPYTDRPVVQRRPALVISNAEFAHRHGLLWVLMITSASNAAWAGDVAITDFEAAGLPAPSLVRTAKIATIQCGDAGLLGTLDDPTLGLVLKAMRATIGPR
;
A
#
# COMPACT_ATOMS: atom_id res chain seq x y z
N MET A 1 12.51 -14.00 8.36
CA MET A 1 11.53 -12.89 8.45
C MET A 1 10.48 -13.12 7.38
N PRO A 2 9.21 -12.75 7.60
CA PRO A 2 8.23 -12.78 6.52
C PRO A 2 8.75 -11.90 5.38
N THR A 3 8.89 -12.49 4.21
CA THR A 3 9.28 -11.76 3.00
C THR A 3 8.03 -11.08 2.47
N PHE A 4 7.98 -9.76 2.56
CA PHE A 4 6.93 -8.98 1.91
C PHE A 4 7.35 -8.72 0.46
N GLU A 5 6.42 -8.91 -0.46
CA GLU A 5 6.63 -8.70 -1.88
C GLU A 5 5.63 -7.68 -2.44
N CYS A 6 5.90 -7.21 -3.66
CA CYS A 6 4.98 -6.31 -4.35
C CYS A 6 3.60 -6.97 -4.44
N GLY A 7 2.55 -6.24 -4.06
CA GLY A 7 1.19 -6.80 -3.96
C GLY A 7 0.78 -7.23 -2.56
N SER A 8 1.72 -7.43 -1.63
CA SER A 8 1.39 -7.71 -0.23
C SER A 8 0.63 -6.55 0.40
N ILE A 9 -0.44 -6.85 1.12
CA ILE A 9 -1.17 -5.88 1.96
C ILE A 9 -0.71 -6.07 3.40
N VAL A 10 -0.21 -4.99 3.99
CA VAL A 10 0.40 -4.99 5.31
C VAL A 10 -0.22 -3.95 6.23
N ARG A 11 -0.33 -4.26 7.52
CA ARG A 11 -0.66 -3.29 8.56
C ARG A 11 0.61 -2.65 9.09
N VAL A 12 0.76 -1.35 8.88
CA VAL A 12 2.00 -0.59 9.19
C VAL A 12 1.70 0.72 9.94
N PRO A 13 2.68 1.30 10.66
CA PRO A 13 2.58 2.64 11.22
C PRO A 13 2.67 3.70 10.12
N PHE A 14 1.64 3.84 9.28
CA PHE A 14 1.67 4.76 8.14
C PHE A 14 1.74 6.22 8.64
N PRO A 15 2.73 7.01 8.23
CA PRO A 15 2.94 8.36 8.76
C PRO A 15 1.80 9.30 8.32
N TYR A 16 1.24 10.02 9.29
CA TYR A 16 0.36 11.16 9.03
C TYR A 16 1.18 12.45 9.04
N THR A 17 0.90 13.34 8.09
CA THR A 17 1.52 14.68 8.03
C THR A 17 0.94 15.64 9.08
N ASP A 18 -0.18 15.30 9.71
CA ASP A 18 -1.07 16.27 10.36
C ASP A 18 -1.65 15.78 11.71
N ARG A 19 -1.16 14.66 12.26
CA ARG A 19 -1.60 14.15 13.58
C ARG A 19 -0.43 13.59 14.40
N PRO A 20 -0.42 13.82 15.74
CA PRO A 20 0.64 13.34 16.63
C PRO A 20 0.55 11.83 16.95
N VAL A 21 -0.51 11.14 16.53
CA VAL A 21 -0.74 9.72 16.81
C VAL A 21 -0.43 8.87 15.59
N VAL A 22 0.48 7.90 15.75
CA VAL A 22 0.78 6.88 14.74
C VAL A 22 -0.33 5.83 14.75
N GLN A 23 -1.25 5.93 13.80
CA GLN A 23 -2.29 4.91 13.64
C GLN A 23 -1.83 3.83 12.67
N ARG A 24 -1.88 2.56 13.10
CA ARG A 24 -1.57 1.44 12.22
C ARG A 24 -2.70 1.23 11.22
N ARG A 25 -2.37 1.16 9.93
CA ARG A 25 -3.35 1.07 8.85
C ARG A 25 -2.87 0.10 7.78
N PRO A 26 -3.79 -0.48 7.00
CA PRO A 26 -3.43 -1.24 5.81
C PRO A 26 -2.67 -0.35 4.81
N ALA A 27 -1.69 -0.94 4.15
CA ALA A 27 -0.89 -0.33 3.10
C ALA A 27 -0.49 -1.42 2.09
N LEU A 28 -0.34 -1.03 0.83
CA LEU A 28 0.07 -1.93 -0.25
C LEU A 28 1.58 -1.82 -0.45
N VAL A 29 2.30 -2.94 -0.40
CA VAL A 29 3.73 -3.01 -0.72
C VAL A 29 3.92 -2.89 -2.24
N ILE A 30 4.81 -2.00 -2.66
CA ILE A 30 5.16 -1.76 -4.07
C ILE A 30 6.66 -1.99 -4.37
N SER A 31 7.49 -2.11 -3.33
CA SER A 31 8.88 -2.56 -3.48
C SER A 31 8.95 -4.07 -3.74
N ASN A 32 9.96 -4.52 -4.47
CA ASN A 32 10.20 -5.95 -4.67
C ASN A 32 10.84 -6.60 -3.42
N ALA A 33 10.81 -7.92 -3.36
CA ALA A 33 11.36 -8.69 -2.24
C ALA A 33 12.88 -8.52 -2.07
N GLU A 34 13.62 -8.32 -3.18
CA GLU A 34 15.07 -8.09 -3.13
C GLU A 34 15.42 -6.79 -2.40
N PHE A 35 14.68 -5.70 -2.67
CA PHE A 35 14.83 -4.42 -1.97
C PHE A 35 14.54 -4.58 -0.47
N ALA A 36 13.45 -5.28 -0.13
CA ALA A 36 13.09 -5.56 1.26
C ALA A 36 14.16 -6.39 1.98
N HIS A 37 14.71 -7.42 1.32
CA HIS A 37 15.76 -8.26 1.87
C HIS A 37 17.08 -7.50 2.07
N ARG A 38 17.48 -6.70 1.07
CA ARG A 38 18.75 -5.95 1.10
C ARG A 38 18.75 -4.82 2.11
N HIS A 39 17.64 -4.11 2.26
CA HIS A 39 17.59 -2.86 3.02
C HIS A 39 16.78 -2.95 4.32
N GLY A 40 15.96 -4.00 4.50
CA GLY A 40 15.01 -4.06 5.62
C GLY A 40 13.89 -3.01 5.51
N LEU A 41 13.65 -2.48 4.31
CA LEU A 41 12.70 -1.41 4.04
C LEU A 41 11.60 -1.88 3.08
N LEU A 42 10.40 -1.34 3.27
CA LEU A 42 9.28 -1.45 2.35
C LEU A 42 8.94 -0.08 1.80
N TRP A 43 8.69 -0.01 0.50
CA TRP A 43 7.94 1.10 -0.08
C TRP A 43 6.48 0.70 -0.15
N VAL A 44 5.62 1.54 0.40
CA VAL A 44 4.19 1.24 0.52
C VAL A 44 3.33 2.40 0.06
N LEU A 45 2.17 2.09 -0.49
CA LEU A 45 1.09 3.03 -0.79
C LEU A 45 0.01 2.96 0.27
N MET A 46 -0.59 4.11 0.60
CA MET A 46 -1.70 4.17 1.55
C MET A 46 -2.91 3.39 1.01
N ILE A 47 -3.55 2.58 1.87
CA ILE A 47 -4.91 2.11 1.66
C ILE A 47 -5.85 2.93 2.53
N THR A 48 -6.95 3.40 1.94
CA THR A 48 -7.97 4.21 2.62
C THR A 48 -9.36 3.66 2.36
N SER A 49 -10.34 3.98 3.21
CA SER A 49 -11.73 3.55 2.98
C SER A 49 -12.31 4.18 1.73
N ALA A 50 -13.11 3.42 0.98
CA ALA A 50 -13.83 3.89 -0.20
C ALA A 50 -14.95 4.89 0.13
N SER A 51 -15.30 5.09 1.40
CA SER A 51 -16.21 6.17 1.82
C SER A 51 -15.54 7.55 1.79
N ASN A 52 -14.21 7.61 1.73
CA ASN A 52 -13.50 8.88 1.56
C ASN A 52 -13.58 9.34 0.09
N ALA A 53 -13.58 10.66 -0.12
CA ALA A 53 -13.50 11.23 -1.46
C ALA A 53 -12.29 10.67 -2.22
N ALA A 54 -12.56 10.13 -3.42
CA ALA A 54 -11.54 9.60 -4.31
C ALA A 54 -10.66 10.73 -4.84
N TRP A 55 -9.36 10.46 -4.95
CA TRP A 55 -8.39 11.34 -5.59
C TRP A 55 -8.09 10.86 -7.00
N ALA A 56 -7.57 11.75 -7.84
CA ALA A 56 -7.07 11.35 -9.14
C ALA A 56 -5.96 10.29 -8.98
N GLY A 57 -6.12 9.15 -9.65
CA GLY A 57 -5.19 8.02 -9.55
C GLY A 57 -5.46 7.05 -8.39
N ASP A 58 -6.49 7.28 -7.56
CA ASP A 58 -6.96 6.24 -6.62
C ASP A 58 -7.48 5.03 -7.41
N VAL A 59 -7.18 3.83 -6.92
CA VAL A 59 -7.61 2.55 -7.52
C VAL A 59 -8.47 1.78 -6.51
N ALA A 60 -9.66 1.36 -6.92
CA ALA A 60 -10.57 0.62 -6.07
C ALA A 60 -10.09 -0.82 -5.84
N ILE A 61 -10.22 -1.30 -4.60
CA ILE A 61 -10.03 -2.71 -4.24
C ILE A 61 -11.42 -3.33 -4.20
N THR A 62 -11.78 -4.08 -5.24
CA THR A 62 -13.14 -4.63 -5.41
C THR A 62 -13.40 -5.83 -4.50
N ASP A 63 -12.43 -6.74 -4.37
CA ASP A 63 -12.52 -7.90 -3.47
C ASP A 63 -11.74 -7.62 -2.17
N PHE A 64 -12.25 -6.69 -1.38
CA PHE A 64 -11.58 -6.24 -0.16
C PHE A 64 -11.47 -7.35 0.89
N GLU A 65 -12.41 -8.31 0.91
CA GLU A 65 -12.40 -9.43 1.84
C GLU A 65 -11.25 -10.40 1.51
N ALA A 66 -11.09 -10.78 0.24
CA ALA A 66 -9.95 -11.60 -0.19
C ALA A 66 -8.61 -10.89 0.05
N ALA A 67 -8.59 -9.55 -0.02
CA ALA A 67 -7.42 -8.73 0.27
C ALA A 67 -7.11 -8.60 1.78
N GLY A 68 -7.93 -9.18 2.67
CA GLY A 68 -7.75 -9.12 4.13
C GLY A 68 -8.13 -7.77 4.75
N LEU A 69 -8.98 -7.00 4.07
CA LEU A 69 -9.47 -5.70 4.53
C LEU A 69 -10.87 -5.83 5.15
N PRO A 70 -11.20 -5.01 6.16
CA PRO A 70 -12.49 -5.11 6.85
C PRO A 70 -13.64 -4.38 6.12
N ALA A 71 -13.36 -3.63 5.06
CA ALA A 71 -14.34 -2.82 4.35
C ALA A 71 -13.84 -2.43 2.95
N PRO A 72 -14.75 -2.03 2.03
CA PRO A 72 -14.38 -1.48 0.73
C PRO A 72 -13.35 -0.36 0.85
N SER A 73 -12.30 -0.45 0.04
CA SER A 73 -11.10 0.37 0.18
C SER A 73 -10.52 0.79 -1.18
N LEU A 74 -9.68 1.82 -1.15
CA LEU A 74 -8.95 2.36 -2.30
C LEU A 74 -7.45 2.34 -2.00
N VAL A 75 -6.63 2.03 -3.00
CA VAL A 75 -5.19 2.30 -3.00
C VAL A 75 -4.97 3.73 -3.46
N ARG A 76 -4.37 4.56 -2.61
CA ARG A 76 -4.04 5.96 -2.91
C ARG A 76 -2.62 6.09 -3.43
N THR A 77 -2.48 6.07 -4.76
CA THR A 77 -1.18 6.08 -5.45
C THR A 77 -0.36 7.34 -5.21
N ALA A 78 -1.02 8.47 -4.91
CA ALA A 78 -0.36 9.73 -4.57
C ALA A 78 0.29 9.77 -3.17
N LYS A 79 0.06 8.76 -2.31
CA LYS A 79 0.61 8.71 -0.94
C LYS A 79 1.51 7.50 -0.74
N ILE A 80 2.81 7.73 -0.91
CA ILE A 80 3.89 6.76 -0.68
C ILE A 80 4.58 6.99 0.67
N ALA A 81 5.00 5.91 1.34
CA ALA A 81 5.83 5.96 2.53
C ALA A 81 6.90 4.86 2.50
N THR A 82 7.97 5.06 3.26
CA THR A 82 8.97 4.02 3.56
C THR A 82 8.75 3.50 4.97
N ILE A 83 8.70 2.18 5.15
CA ILE A 83 8.43 1.52 6.43
C ILE A 83 9.52 0.47 6.71
N GLN A 84 9.88 0.27 7.98
CA GLN A 84 10.77 -0.82 8.38
C GLN A 84 10.04 -2.16 8.25
N CYS A 85 10.67 -3.20 7.68
CA CYS A 85 10.06 -4.52 7.56
C CYS A 85 9.60 -5.10 8.91
N GLY A 86 10.34 -4.83 10.00
CA GLY A 86 9.98 -5.27 11.35
C GLY A 86 8.68 -4.64 11.89
N ASP A 87 8.28 -3.50 11.34
CA ASP A 87 7.06 -2.80 11.70
C ASP A 87 5.87 -3.19 10.82
N ALA A 88 5.99 -4.19 9.94
CA ALA A 88 4.91 -4.63 9.08
C ALA A 88 4.31 -5.96 9.56
N GLY A 89 2.98 -6.07 9.51
CA GLY A 89 2.26 -7.33 9.71
C GLY A 89 1.44 -7.65 8.47
N LEU A 90 1.58 -8.85 7.90
CA LEU A 90 0.82 -9.27 6.73
C LEU A 90 -0.68 -9.33 7.05
N LEU A 91 -1.51 -8.82 6.13
CA LEU A 91 -2.97 -8.93 6.17
C LEU A 91 -3.49 -9.83 5.05
N GLY A 92 -2.90 -9.72 3.86
CA GLY A 92 -3.35 -10.43 2.67
C GLY A 92 -2.54 -10.00 1.45
N THR A 93 -3.11 -10.22 0.27
CA THR A 93 -2.49 -9.89 -1.02
C THR A 93 -3.53 -9.25 -1.93
N LEU A 94 -3.11 -8.26 -2.71
CA LEU A 94 -3.94 -7.64 -3.75
C LEU A 94 -3.92 -8.52 -5.00
N ASP A 95 -5.06 -8.66 -5.68
CA ASP A 95 -5.14 -9.40 -6.93
C ASP A 95 -4.32 -8.76 -8.07
N ASP A 96 -3.81 -9.60 -8.98
CA ASP A 96 -2.92 -9.17 -10.07
C ASP A 96 -3.56 -8.11 -11.00
N PRO A 97 -4.84 -8.21 -11.42
CA PRO A 97 -5.48 -7.18 -12.22
C PRO A 97 -5.47 -5.80 -11.53
N THR A 98 -5.86 -5.76 -10.26
CA THR A 98 -5.89 -4.50 -9.49
C THR A 98 -4.48 -3.98 -9.23
N LEU A 99 -3.52 -4.84 -8.91
CA LEU A 99 -2.11 -4.47 -8.77
C LEU A 99 -1.56 -3.85 -10.06
N GLY A 100 -1.89 -4.41 -11.22
CA GLY A 100 -1.51 -3.86 -12.53
C GLY A 100 -2.02 -2.42 -12.75
N LEU A 101 -3.27 -2.14 -12.35
CA LEU A 101 -3.84 -0.79 -12.40
C LEU A 101 -3.13 0.17 -11.46
N VAL A 102 -2.82 -0.26 -10.24
CA VAL A 102 -2.06 0.53 -9.26
C VAL A 102 -0.68 0.90 -9.80
N LEU A 103 0.07 -0.08 -10.31
CA LEU A 103 1.42 0.16 -10.83
C LEU A 103 1.39 1.08 -12.06
N LYS A 104 0.39 0.94 -12.93
CA LYS A 104 0.19 1.85 -14.06
C LYS A 104 -0.06 3.28 -13.60
N ALA A 105 -0.98 3.48 -12.65
CA ALA A 105 -1.31 4.80 -12.12
C ALA A 105 -0.13 5.45 -11.37
N MET A 106 0.61 4.66 -10.59
CA MET A 106 1.84 5.10 -9.91
C MET A 106 2.91 5.53 -10.91
N ARG A 107 3.18 4.74 -11.96
CA ARG A 107 4.17 5.08 -12.99
C ARG A 107 3.84 6.38 -13.71
N ALA A 108 2.56 6.70 -13.92
CA ALA A 108 2.14 7.97 -14.51
C ALA A 108 2.48 9.19 -13.62
N THR A 109 2.83 8.98 -12.35
CA THR A 109 3.15 10.03 -11.37
C THR A 109 4.65 10.14 -11.08
N ILE A 110 5.46 9.11 -11.41
CA ILE A 110 6.89 9.06 -11.09
C ILE A 110 7.73 9.41 -12.32
N GLY A 111 8.57 10.45 -12.21
CA GLY A 111 9.56 10.82 -13.24
C GLY A 111 9.12 11.93 -14.20
N PRO A 112 9.97 12.32 -15.17
CA PRO A 112 9.64 13.35 -16.13
C PRO A 112 8.55 12.85 -17.10
N ARG A 113 7.56 13.71 -17.35
CA ARG A 113 6.39 13.42 -18.21
C ARG A 113 6.78 13.08 -19.65
#